data_AF-C3Y6D1-F1
#
_entry.id   AF-C3Y6D1-F1
#
_cell.length_a   1.000
_cell.length_b   1.000
_cell.length_c   1.000
_cell.angle_alpha   90.00
_cell.angle_beta   90.00
_cell.angle_gamma   90.00
#
_symmetry.space_group_name_H-M   'P 1'
#
loop_
_entity.id
_entity.type
_entity.pdbx_description
1 polymer ?
#
loop_
_entity_poly.entity_id
_entity_poly.type
_entity_poly.pdbx_seq_one_letter_code
_entity_poly.pdbx_strand_id
1 'polypeptide(L)'
;CGVGDGTSYRGTVSETETGRKCQRWDSQTPQEHDRTPANYPSSGLEQNYCRNPVGLPNVWCYTADPRKRWEYCDVPLCGKV
;
A
#
# COMPACT_ATOMS: atom_id res chain seq x y z
N CYS A 1 7.52 -1.29 -11.29
CA CYS A 1 7.67 -2.66 -10.78
C CYS A 1 8.35 -2.61 -9.40
N GLY A 2 8.13 -3.59 -8.52
CA GLY A 2 8.73 -3.63 -7.17
C GLY A 2 10.08 -4.34 -7.18
N VAL A 3 11.09 -3.82 -6.48
CA VAL A 3 12.38 -4.51 -6.28
C VAL A 3 12.42 -5.04 -4.85
N GLY A 4 12.75 -6.32 -4.66
CA GLY A 4 12.82 -6.93 -3.33
C GLY A 4 11.46 -7.01 -2.64
N ASP A 5 11.37 -6.44 -1.44
CA ASP A 5 10.17 -6.37 -0.58
C ASP A 5 9.20 -5.22 -0.97
N GLY A 6 9.54 -4.45 -2.00
CA GLY A 6 8.72 -3.34 -2.49
C GLY A 6 8.73 -2.08 -1.61
N THR A 7 9.64 -1.97 -0.64
CA THR A 7 9.83 -0.74 0.16
C THR A 7 10.20 0.48 -0.70
N SER A 8 10.96 0.25 -1.78
CA SER A 8 11.33 1.25 -2.79
C SER A 8 10.26 1.46 -3.87
N TYR A 9 9.16 0.71 -3.85
CA TYR A 9 8.12 0.84 -4.86
C TYR A 9 7.47 2.23 -4.80
N ARG A 10 7.45 2.92 -5.94
CA ARG A 10 6.84 4.25 -6.13
C ARG A 10 5.84 4.27 -7.28
N GLY A 11 5.28 3.12 -7.65
CA GLY A 11 4.23 3.07 -8.66
C GLY A 11 2.89 3.60 -8.13
N THR A 12 1.92 3.70 -9.04
CA THR A 12 0.59 4.30 -8.81
C THR A 12 -0.54 3.28 -8.67
N VAL A 13 -0.20 1.99 -8.53
CA VAL A 13 -1.19 0.93 -8.26
C VAL A 13 -1.90 1.24 -6.94
N SER A 14 -3.23 1.25 -6.98
CA SER A 14 -4.12 1.61 -5.88
C SER A 14 -5.26 0.59 -5.70
N GLU A 15 -5.00 -0.64 -6.10
CA GLU A 15 -5.93 -1.77 -6.04
C GLU A 15 -5.19 -3.00 -5.48
N THR A 16 -5.90 -3.78 -4.67
CA THR A 16 -5.37 -4.99 -4.04
C THR A 16 -5.38 -6.17 -5.01
N GLU A 17 -4.72 -7.27 -4.65
CA GLU A 17 -4.71 -8.52 -5.44
C GLU A 17 -6.11 -9.10 -5.71
N THR A 18 -7.10 -8.75 -4.88
CA THR A 18 -8.49 -9.21 -5.03
C THR A 18 -9.41 -8.19 -5.69
N GLY A 19 -8.86 -7.05 -6.15
CA GLY A 19 -9.64 -5.99 -6.80
C GLY A 19 -10.28 -4.99 -5.82
N ARG A 20 -9.85 -4.94 -4.55
CA ARG A 20 -10.35 -3.93 -3.60
C ARG A 20 -9.62 -2.62 -3.80
N LYS A 21 -10.35 -1.51 -3.77
CA LYS A 21 -9.75 -0.18 -3.80
C LYS A 21 -8.97 0.08 -2.51
N CYS A 22 -7.77 0.63 -2.67
CA CYS A 22 -6.99 1.10 -1.55
C CYS A 22 -7.61 2.38 -0.94
N GLN A 23 -7.63 2.42 0.39
CA GLN A 23 -7.88 3.61 1.19
C GLN A 23 -6.65 4.53 1.11
N ARG A 24 -6.90 5.85 1.15
CA ARG A 24 -5.81 6.82 1.21
C ARG A 24 -5.08 6.76 2.54
N TRP A 25 -3.76 6.88 2.51
CA TRP A 25 -2.91 6.86 3.71
C TRP A 25 -3.12 8.06 4.64
N ASP A 26 -3.66 9.17 4.14
CA ASP A 26 -4.05 10.32 4.94
C ASP A 26 -5.52 10.26 5.44
N SER A 27 -6.26 9.21 5.05
CA SER A 27 -7.64 9.00 5.49
C SER A 27 -7.69 8.01 6.65
N GLN A 28 -8.59 8.26 7.60
CA GLN A 28 -8.86 7.39 8.76
C GLN A 28 -10.17 6.61 8.60
N THR A 29 -10.73 6.53 7.38
CA THR A 29 -12.01 5.86 7.12
C THR A 29 -11.94 5.05 5.84
N PRO A 30 -12.45 3.80 5.82
CA PRO A 30 -13.06 3.06 6.93
C PRO A 30 -12.08 2.48 7.95
N GLN A 31 -10.78 2.47 7.66
CA GLN A 31 -9.77 1.84 8.51
C GLN A 31 -8.93 2.89 9.22
N GLU A 32 -9.16 3.08 10.52
CA GLU A 32 -8.28 3.93 11.34
C GLU A 32 -6.90 3.28 11.51
N HIS A 33 -5.83 4.08 11.40
CA HIS A 33 -4.46 3.60 11.49
C HIS A 33 -3.41 4.70 11.78
N ASP A 34 -2.29 4.30 12.37
CA ASP A 34 -1.17 5.21 12.66
C ASP A 34 -0.19 5.40 11.49
N ARG A 35 -0.37 4.66 10.39
CA ARG A 35 0.51 4.72 9.21
C ARG A 35 0.12 5.86 8.26
N THR A 36 0.28 7.08 8.74
CA THR A 36 -0.02 8.30 7.97
C THR A 36 1.26 8.89 7.37
N PRO A 37 1.15 9.75 6.33
CA PRO A 37 2.30 10.47 5.77
C PRO A 37 3.01 11.34 6.81
N ALA A 38 2.28 11.82 7.82
CA ALA A 38 2.84 12.58 8.94
C ALA A 38 3.72 11.72 9.86
N ASN A 39 3.32 10.48 10.12
CA ASN A 39 4.06 9.56 11.00
C ASN A 39 5.20 8.83 10.26
N TYR A 40 5.06 8.61 8.96
CA TYR A 40 6.03 7.89 8.12
C TYR A 40 6.40 8.70 6.86
N PRO A 41 7.05 9.87 7.01
CA PRO A 41 7.33 10.77 5.89
C PRO A 41 8.31 10.17 4.86
N SER A 42 9.22 9.29 5.28
CA SER A 42 10.19 8.62 4.40
C SER A 42 9.60 7.46 3.58
N SER A 43 8.40 7.00 3.92
CA SER A 43 7.79 5.81 3.31
C SER A 43 7.00 6.12 2.03
N GLY A 44 6.91 7.40 1.63
CA GLY A 44 6.24 7.81 0.39
C GLY A 44 4.76 7.42 0.34
N LEU A 45 4.07 7.54 1.48
CA LEU A 45 2.65 7.21 1.65
C LEU A 45 1.74 8.22 0.93
N GLU A 46 1.82 8.27 -0.39
CA GLU A 46 1.07 9.22 -1.21
C GLU A 46 -0.28 8.65 -1.65
N GLN A 47 -1.32 9.49 -1.59
CA GLN A 47 -2.68 9.14 -2.03
C GLN A 47 -3.12 7.81 -1.40
N ASN A 48 -3.57 6.86 -2.22
CA ASN A 48 -3.95 5.49 -1.87
C ASN A 48 -3.07 4.46 -2.58
N TYR A 49 -1.82 4.80 -2.90
CA TYR A 49 -0.95 3.89 -3.63
C TYR A 49 -0.43 2.78 -2.73
N CYS A 50 -0.24 1.59 -3.29
CA CYS A 50 0.34 0.46 -2.57
C CYS A 50 1.76 0.79 -2.12
N ARG A 51 2.04 0.62 -0.83
CA ARG A 51 3.34 0.95 -0.21
C ARG A 51 3.69 -0.09 0.83
N ASN A 52 4.94 -0.05 1.25
CA ASN A 52 5.42 -0.92 2.31
C ASN A 52 6.22 -0.11 3.34
N PRO A 53 5.54 0.60 4.25
CA PRO A 53 6.22 1.44 5.25
C PRO A 53 6.95 0.65 6.34
N VAL A 54 6.70 -0.65 6.45
CA VAL A 54 7.13 -1.49 7.59
C VAL A 54 7.96 -2.71 7.17
N GLY A 55 8.38 -2.79 5.90
CA GLY A 55 9.20 -3.89 5.40
C GLY A 55 8.50 -5.25 5.42
N LEU A 56 7.19 -5.29 5.17
CA LEU A 56 6.46 -6.54 4.91
C LEU A 56 6.99 -7.25 3.63
N PRO A 57 6.63 -8.51 3.38
CA PRO A 57 7.13 -9.23 2.20
C PRO A 57 6.74 -8.61 0.85
N ASN A 58 5.70 -7.78 0.79
CA ASN A 58 5.27 -7.09 -0.42
C ASN A 58 4.56 -5.77 -0.09
N VAL A 59 4.32 -4.94 -1.10
CA VAL A 59 3.50 -3.72 -0.97
C VAL A 59 2.04 -4.07 -0.70
N TRP A 60 1.43 -3.21 0.09
CA TRP A 60 0.07 -3.40 0.57
C TRP A 60 -0.60 -2.04 0.73
N CYS A 61 -1.90 -2.06 0.99
CA CYS A 61 -2.65 -0.87 1.36
C CYS A 61 -3.77 -1.22 2.33
N TYR A 62 -4.25 -0.22 3.07
CA TYR A 62 -5.55 -0.32 3.73
C TYR A 62 -6.64 -0.39 2.65
N THR A 63 -7.70 -1.15 2.87
CA THR A 63 -8.78 -1.25 1.87
C THR A 63 -9.94 -0.32 2.21
N ALA A 64 -10.63 0.15 1.18
CA ALA A 64 -11.88 0.89 1.33
C ALA A 64 -13.07 -0.02 1.73
N ASP A 65 -12.86 -1.32 1.88
CA ASP A 65 -13.86 -2.28 2.36
C ASP A 65 -13.78 -2.36 3.89
N PRO A 66 -14.84 -2.05 4.65
CA PRO A 66 -14.84 -2.15 6.11
C PRO A 66 -14.61 -3.58 6.60
N ARG A 67 -14.88 -4.61 5.77
CA ARG A 67 -14.70 -6.03 6.12
C ARG A 67 -13.25 -6.50 5.99
N LYS A 68 -12.38 -5.75 5.30
CA LYS A 68 -10.99 -6.11 5.07
C LYS A 68 -10.08 -4.93 5.43
N ARG A 69 -9.39 -5.02 6.56
CA ARG A 69 -8.57 -3.91 7.05
C ARG A 69 -7.45 -3.52 6.09
N TRP A 70 -6.72 -4.49 5.59
CA TRP A 70 -5.63 -4.28 4.65
C TRP A 70 -5.45 -5.54 3.80
N GLU A 71 -4.78 -5.39 2.66
CA GLU A 71 -4.49 -6.49 1.76
C GLU A 71 -3.25 -6.18 0.93
N TYR A 72 -2.60 -7.22 0.42
CA TYR A 72 -1.48 -7.06 -0.50
C TYR A 72 -1.96 -6.56 -1.86
N CYS A 73 -1.09 -5.84 -2.55
CA CYS A 73 -1.35 -5.42 -3.91
C CYS A 73 -0.61 -6.32 -4.89
N ASP A 74 -1.25 -6.60 -6.02
CA ASP A 74 -0.60 -7.29 -7.13
C ASP A 74 0.24 -6.28 -7.92
N VAL A 75 1.48 -6.11 -7.46
CA VAL A 75 2.47 -5.25 -8.12
C VAL A 75 3.51 -6.11 -8.80
N PRO A 76 3.71 -5.97 -10.13
CA PRO A 76 4.70 -6.74 -10.84
C PRO A 76 6.10 -6.43 -10.29
N LEU A 77 6.85 -7.47 -9.91
CA LEU A 77 8.23 -7.35 -9.46
C LEU A 77 9.15 -7.07 -10.64
N CYS A 78 10.11 -6.14 -10.51
CA CYS A 78 11.05 -5.84 -11.58
C CYS A 78 11.96 -7.06 -11.76
N GLY A 79 11.96 -7.66 -12.95
CA GLY A 79 12.85 -8.77 -13.30
C GLY A 79 12.29 -10.18 -13.12
N LYS A 80 11.00 -10.34 -12.76
CA LYS A 80 10.26 -11.58 -13.04
C LYS A 80 9.43 -11.36 -14.31
N VAL A 81 10.01 -11.75 -15.44
CA VAL A 81 9.33 -12.05 -16.70
C VAL A 81 9.27 -13.55 -16.87
#